data_AF-F2DUC9-F1
#
_entry.id   AF-F2DUC9-F1
#
_cell.length_a   1.000
_cell.length_b   1.000
_cell.length_c   1.000
_cell.angle_alpha   90.00
_cell.angle_beta   90.00
_cell.angle_gamma   90.00
#
_symmetry.space_group_name_H-M   'P 1'
#
loop_
_entity.id
_entity.type
_entity.pdbx_description
1 polymer ?
#
loop_
_entity_poly.entity_id
_entity_poly.type
_entity_poly.pdbx_seq_one_letter_code
_entity_poly.pdbx_strand_id
1 'polypeptide(L)'
;HVTCQMTVTDKPPLADLRYFLDFQHHRMWAPVLGELPLGPCSNRQGSGPALHFSLLGSKLYVSSSQVVVSNLPVTGMRLHLEGKKNNRLGIHLQHLSATPTFIAAVQAQADMAPAWRGSESVTDDHRYYEPVQWRTYAHVCTAPVKYDPRWHRSGDDGSRAAYVVTGAQLHVMAHDSTTVLHLRLLYSELPGYAVVQSRWGRGTARRASGKWSSSSFLSMPFSGSSSSSSSGGGQKRGPPLVVASINSGVFAGGPPVPVGAQKLLKFVDTSQVTMGPHDSPGYWLATGARLDVDKGKISLHVKFSLLAPSPS
;
A
#
# COMPACT_ATOMS: atom_id res chain seq x y z
N HIS A 1 13.56 21.66 22.21
CA HIS A 1 12.11 21.82 22.39
C HIS A 1 11.46 21.93 21.02
N VAL A 2 10.87 20.85 20.52
CA VAL A 2 10.07 20.88 19.28
C VAL A 2 8.66 21.28 19.69
N THR A 3 8.30 22.53 19.45
CA THR A 3 6.94 23.02 19.70
C THR A 3 6.09 22.59 18.52
N CYS A 4 5.38 21.47 18.65
CA CYS A 4 4.31 21.11 17.73
C CYS A 4 3.18 22.14 17.90
N GLN A 5 3.09 23.11 16.99
CA GLN A 5 1.87 23.91 16.84
C GLN A 5 0.78 23.01 16.23
N MET A 6 0.11 22.23 17.08
CA MET A 6 -1.18 21.64 16.74
C MET A 6 -2.20 22.76 16.67
N THR A 7 -2.75 23.02 15.49
CA THR A 7 -3.93 23.89 15.37
C THR A 7 -5.13 23.18 15.99
N VAL A 8 -6.03 23.93 16.64
CA VAL A 8 -7.14 23.42 17.47
C VAL A 8 -8.09 22.47 16.70
N THR A 9 -8.04 22.45 15.37
CA THR A 9 -8.82 21.58 14.48
C THR A 9 -8.25 20.17 14.26
N ASP A 10 -7.02 19.88 14.68
CA ASP A 10 -6.35 18.57 14.45
C ASP A 10 -6.25 17.70 15.71
N LYS A 11 -6.79 18.15 16.85
CA LYS A 11 -6.71 17.39 18.11
C LYS A 11 -7.78 16.31 18.14
N PRO A 12 -7.43 15.01 18.27
CA PRO A 12 -8.41 13.96 18.41
C PRO A 12 -9.24 14.17 19.68
N PRO A 13 -10.51 13.69 19.72
CA PRO A 13 -11.29 13.63 20.96
C PRO A 13 -10.47 12.99 22.09
N LEU A 14 -10.73 13.37 23.36
CA LEU A 14 -9.95 12.86 24.49
C LEU A 14 -9.96 11.32 24.58
N ALA A 15 -11.09 10.69 24.21
CA ALA A 15 -11.23 9.25 24.15
C ALA A 15 -10.27 8.58 23.14
N ASP A 16 -9.91 9.29 22.07
CA ASP A 16 -9.06 8.81 20.99
C ASP A 16 -7.57 9.15 21.19
N LEU A 17 -7.25 10.01 22.16
CA LEU A 17 -5.90 10.55 22.33
C LEU A 17 -4.87 9.45 22.57
N ARG A 18 -5.21 8.41 23.34
CA ARG A 18 -4.29 7.29 23.59
C ARG A 18 -3.95 6.54 22.31
N TYR A 19 -4.95 6.25 21.48
CA TYR A 19 -4.74 5.61 20.18
C TYR A 19 -3.92 6.51 19.25
N PHE A 20 -4.23 7.80 19.18
CA PHE A 20 -3.49 8.72 18.34
C PHE A 20 -1.99 8.78 18.70
N LEU A 21 -1.65 8.83 19.99
CA LEU A 21 -0.26 8.89 20.46
C LEU A 21 0.52 7.62 20.09
N ASP A 22 -0.09 6.45 20.24
CA ASP A 22 0.53 5.17 19.87
C ASP A 22 0.84 5.10 18.36
N PHE A 23 0.19 5.91 17.52
CA PHE A 23 0.40 5.95 16.07
C PHE A 23 1.29 7.10 15.60
N GLN A 24 1.80 7.94 16.51
CA GLN A 24 2.83 8.94 16.19
C GLN A 24 4.24 8.35 16.08
N HIS A 25 4.42 7.06 16.40
CA HIS A 25 5.70 6.36 16.29
C HIS A 25 6.23 6.33 14.85
N HIS A 26 7.54 6.11 14.73
CA HIS A 26 8.18 6.00 13.43
C HIS A 26 7.60 4.84 12.63
N ARG A 27 7.48 5.01 11.31
CA ARG A 27 6.98 3.98 10.40
C ARG A 27 8.11 3.46 9.55
N MET A 28 8.14 2.15 9.35
CA MET A 28 9.15 1.48 8.54
C MET A 28 8.49 0.61 7.47
N TRP A 29 9.23 0.30 6.42
CA TRP A 29 8.79 -0.60 5.37
C TRP A 29 9.50 -1.94 5.53
N ALA A 30 8.73 -3.02 5.44
CA ALA A 30 9.19 -4.40 5.36
C ALA A 30 8.89 -4.96 3.95
N PRO A 31 9.79 -5.74 3.34
CA PRO A 31 11.18 -5.94 3.76
C PRO A 31 11.97 -4.62 3.71
N VAL A 32 12.96 -4.48 4.60
CA VAL A 32 13.85 -3.32 4.56
C VAL A 32 14.66 -3.41 3.27
N LEU A 33 14.89 -2.29 2.58
CA LEU A 33 15.56 -2.26 1.26
C LEU A 33 16.92 -2.99 1.26
N GLY A 34 17.60 -3.07 2.40
CA GLY A 34 18.87 -3.80 2.58
C GLY A 34 18.75 -5.30 2.89
N GLU A 35 17.57 -5.81 3.22
CA GLU A 35 17.29 -7.24 3.46
C GLU A 35 16.84 -7.97 2.19
N LEU A 36 16.41 -7.21 1.17
CA LEU A 36 16.26 -7.74 -0.17
C LEU A 36 17.64 -8.21 -0.65
N PRO A 37 17.79 -9.38 -1.28
CA PRO A 37 19.09 -9.87 -1.74
C PRO A 37 19.67 -8.95 -2.82
N LEU A 38 20.37 -7.89 -2.41
CA LEU A 38 21.09 -6.94 -3.26
C LEU A 38 22.42 -7.52 -3.78
N GLY A 39 22.80 -8.71 -3.28
CA GLY A 39 23.94 -9.47 -3.81
C GLY A 39 23.75 -9.85 -5.28
N PRO A 40 24.77 -10.39 -5.96
CA PRO A 40 24.53 -11.14 -7.17
C PRO A 40 23.59 -12.27 -6.78
N CYS A 41 22.29 -12.08 -7.03
CA CYS A 41 21.31 -13.14 -7.00
C CYS A 41 21.88 -14.20 -7.93
N SER A 42 22.52 -15.20 -7.34
CA SER A 42 22.94 -16.38 -8.06
C SER A 42 21.68 -16.85 -8.81
N ASN A 43 21.85 -17.32 -10.04
CA ASN A 43 20.85 -18.06 -10.80
C ASN A 43 20.25 -19.29 -10.05
N ARG A 44 20.40 -19.39 -8.72
CA ARG A 44 20.02 -20.48 -7.81
C ARG A 44 18.65 -20.32 -7.16
N GLN A 45 18.04 -19.13 -7.12
CA GLN A 45 16.57 -19.10 -7.01
C GLN A 45 16.07 -19.39 -8.41
N GLY A 46 15.69 -20.66 -8.64
CA GLY A 46 15.18 -21.17 -9.92
C GLY A 46 14.07 -20.30 -10.49
N SER A 47 13.62 -20.57 -11.73
CA SER A 47 12.60 -19.74 -12.39
C SER A 47 11.35 -19.60 -11.52
N GLY A 48 11.27 -18.51 -10.76
CA GLY A 48 10.10 -18.21 -9.94
C GLY A 48 8.89 -18.05 -10.84
N PRO A 49 7.67 -18.17 -10.28
CA PRO A 49 6.46 -17.96 -11.05
C PRO A 49 6.51 -16.61 -11.75
N ALA A 50 6.14 -16.57 -13.03
CA ALA A 50 6.18 -15.38 -13.85
C ALA A 50 4.84 -15.12 -14.53
N LEU A 51 4.49 -13.85 -14.60
CA LEU A 51 3.40 -13.36 -15.42
C LEU A 51 3.95 -13.05 -16.82
N HIS A 52 3.22 -13.53 -17.82
CA HIS A 52 3.52 -13.33 -19.23
C HIS A 52 2.55 -12.29 -19.78
N PHE A 53 3.06 -11.28 -20.47
CA PHE A 53 2.21 -10.25 -21.10
C PHE A 53 2.11 -10.40 -22.63
N SER A 54 2.97 -11.23 -23.23
CA SER A 54 2.91 -11.63 -24.65
C SER A 54 3.81 -12.83 -24.89
N LEU A 55 3.62 -13.51 -26.04
CA LEU A 55 4.37 -14.71 -26.43
C LEU A 55 5.90 -14.50 -26.47
N LEU A 56 6.35 -13.35 -26.97
CA LEU A 56 7.77 -12.97 -27.13
C LEU A 56 8.18 -11.81 -26.20
N GLY A 57 7.39 -11.55 -25.16
CA GLY A 57 7.52 -10.37 -24.31
C GLY A 57 8.42 -10.52 -23.09
N SER A 58 8.65 -9.38 -22.42
CA SER A 58 9.27 -9.34 -21.10
C SER A 58 8.41 -10.06 -20.05
N LYS A 59 9.05 -10.89 -19.23
CA LYS A 59 8.41 -11.62 -18.12
C LYS A 59 8.51 -10.80 -16.83
N LEU A 60 7.41 -10.73 -16.08
CA LEU A 60 7.40 -10.20 -14.72
C LEU A 60 7.39 -11.36 -13.75
N TYR A 61 8.53 -11.61 -13.10
CA TYR A 61 8.63 -12.61 -12.03
C TYR A 61 7.85 -12.13 -10.82
N VAL A 62 7.32 -13.05 -10.03
CA VAL A 62 6.62 -12.73 -8.77
C VAL A 62 7.48 -13.24 -7.62
N SER A 63 7.68 -12.40 -6.60
CA SER A 63 8.29 -12.81 -5.35
C SER A 63 7.23 -13.46 -4.46
N SER A 64 7.37 -14.76 -4.22
CA SER A 64 6.52 -15.51 -3.29
C SER A 64 7.04 -15.46 -1.84
N SER A 65 7.96 -14.56 -1.52
CA SER A 65 8.44 -14.36 -0.15
C SER A 65 7.30 -13.86 0.75
N GLN A 66 7.16 -14.47 1.93
CA GLN A 66 6.24 -13.98 2.96
C GLN A 66 6.84 -12.75 3.63
N VAL A 67 6.10 -11.65 3.62
CA VAL A 67 6.46 -10.44 4.35
C VAL A 67 5.63 -10.40 5.61
N VAL A 68 6.26 -10.67 6.75
CA VAL A 68 5.59 -10.74 8.06
C VAL A 68 6.20 -9.66 8.96
N VAL A 69 5.35 -8.84 9.56
CA VAL A 69 5.73 -7.75 10.47
C VAL A 69 5.27 -8.11 11.87
N SER A 70 6.12 -8.88 12.58
CA SER A 70 5.92 -9.49 13.91
C SER A 70 4.93 -8.74 14.82
N ASN A 71 3.64 -9.06 14.71
CA ASN A 71 2.54 -8.45 15.50
C ASN A 71 2.43 -6.92 15.44
N LEU A 72 3.17 -6.27 14.55
CA LEU A 72 3.13 -4.84 14.35
C LEU A 72 1.97 -4.51 13.40
N PRO A 73 1.13 -3.51 13.76
CA PRO A 73 0.05 -3.12 12.89
C PRO A 73 0.56 -2.59 11.56
N VAL A 74 0.01 -3.12 10.48
CA VAL A 74 0.23 -2.57 9.14
C VAL A 74 -0.60 -1.30 8.97
N THR A 75 0.07 -0.21 8.59
CA THR A 75 -0.52 1.12 8.32
C THR A 75 -0.48 1.49 6.84
N GLY A 76 0.11 0.63 6.02
CA GLY A 76 0.06 0.78 4.57
C GLY A 76 0.71 -0.38 3.82
N MET A 77 0.51 -0.39 2.50
CA MET A 77 1.07 -1.41 1.61
C MET A 77 1.45 -0.77 0.28
N ARG A 78 2.37 -1.41 -0.45
CA ARG A 78 2.71 -1.04 -1.83
C ARG A 78 3.18 -2.25 -2.61
N LEU A 79 2.98 -2.22 -3.92
CA LEU A 79 3.69 -3.10 -4.84
C LEU A 79 5.06 -2.50 -5.17
N HIS A 80 6.05 -3.35 -5.36
CA HIS A 80 7.42 -2.91 -5.65
C HIS A 80 8.05 -3.79 -6.74
N LEU A 81 8.88 -3.19 -7.60
CA LEU A 81 9.69 -3.92 -8.57
C LEU A 81 11.10 -4.08 -8.01
N GLU A 82 11.51 -5.32 -7.80
CA GLU A 82 12.73 -5.74 -7.12
C GLU A 82 13.76 -6.34 -8.09
N GLY A 83 14.99 -6.45 -7.59
CA GLY A 83 16.13 -7.04 -8.30
C GLY A 83 16.79 -6.09 -9.29
N LYS A 84 18.00 -6.44 -9.76
CA LYS A 84 18.83 -5.58 -10.63
C LYS A 84 18.13 -5.14 -11.93
N LYS A 85 17.17 -5.92 -12.41
CA LYS A 85 16.41 -5.67 -13.64
C LYS A 85 15.03 -5.04 -13.37
N ASN A 86 14.65 -4.80 -12.11
CA ASN A 86 13.30 -4.38 -11.70
C ASN A 86 12.19 -5.20 -12.38
N ASN A 87 12.39 -6.51 -12.43
CA ASN A 87 11.52 -7.45 -13.12
C ASN A 87 10.90 -8.49 -12.18
N ARG A 88 10.98 -8.26 -10.87
CA ARG A 88 10.36 -9.09 -9.85
C ARG A 88 9.34 -8.27 -9.08
N LEU A 89 8.07 -8.63 -9.13
CA LEU A 89 7.00 -8.00 -8.36
C LEU A 89 7.02 -8.53 -6.93
N GLY A 90 7.20 -7.63 -5.96
CA GLY A 90 7.06 -7.88 -4.54
C GLY A 90 5.96 -7.03 -3.91
N ILE A 91 5.54 -7.41 -2.70
CA ILE A 91 4.63 -6.63 -1.86
C ILE A 91 5.39 -6.16 -0.63
N HIS A 92 5.32 -4.87 -0.32
CA HIS A 92 5.95 -4.29 0.88
C HIS A 92 4.86 -3.77 1.82
N LEU A 93 5.11 -3.89 3.12
CA LEU A 93 4.21 -3.48 4.19
C LEU A 93 4.82 -2.33 4.97
N GLN A 94 4.05 -1.27 5.18
CA GLN A 94 4.40 -0.22 6.13
C GLN A 94 3.84 -0.61 7.50
N HIS A 95 4.68 -0.62 8.50
CA HIS A 95 4.30 -0.94 9.88
C HIS A 95 4.86 0.10 10.85
N LEU A 96 4.28 0.19 12.05
CA LEU A 96 4.86 0.98 13.13
C LEU A 96 6.15 0.34 13.63
N SER A 97 7.10 1.15 14.12
CA SER A 97 8.33 0.67 14.74
C SER A 97 8.11 0.05 16.12
N ALA A 98 6.96 0.35 16.74
CA ALA A 98 6.56 -0.14 18.05
C ALA A 98 5.11 -0.62 18.01
N THR A 99 4.80 -1.66 18.79
CA THR A 99 3.43 -2.18 18.92
C THR A 99 2.60 -1.26 19.80
N PRO A 100 1.41 -0.79 19.35
CA PRO A 100 0.49 -0.04 20.20
C PRO A 100 0.12 -0.81 21.47
N THR A 101 -0.10 -0.07 22.55
CA THR A 101 -0.30 -0.63 23.89
C THR A 101 -1.49 -1.58 23.94
N PHE A 102 -2.57 -1.21 23.25
CA PHE A 102 -3.80 -2.00 23.25
C PHE A 102 -3.66 -3.33 22.48
N ILE A 103 -2.80 -3.37 21.45
CA ILE A 103 -2.47 -4.60 20.71
C ILE A 103 -1.57 -5.49 21.58
N ALA A 104 -0.55 -4.88 22.21
CA ALA A 104 0.38 -5.61 23.09
C ALA A 104 -0.34 -6.27 24.29
N ALA A 105 -1.28 -5.55 24.91
CA ALA A 105 -2.06 -6.07 26.04
C ALA A 105 -2.90 -7.29 25.65
N VAL A 106 -3.52 -7.27 24.47
CA VAL A 106 -4.34 -8.38 23.98
C VAL A 106 -3.48 -9.58 23.59
N GLN A 107 -2.33 -9.35 22.95
CA GLN A 107 -1.42 -10.42 22.53
C GLN A 107 -0.75 -11.13 23.71
N ALA A 108 -0.50 -10.44 24.82
CA ALA A 108 0.02 -11.07 26.02
C ALA A 108 -0.99 -12.07 26.63
N GLN A 109 -2.29 -11.86 26.39
CA GLN A 109 -3.38 -12.66 26.94
C GLN A 109 -3.87 -13.76 25.99
N ALA A 110 -3.70 -13.57 24.68
CA ALA A 110 -4.25 -14.46 23.66
C ALA A 110 -3.17 -15.37 23.04
N ASP A 111 -3.28 -16.68 23.26
CA ASP A 111 -2.48 -17.70 22.57
C ASP A 111 -3.07 -18.04 21.19
N MET A 112 -3.22 -17.02 20.34
CA MET A 112 -3.85 -17.15 19.03
C MET A 112 -2.82 -16.97 17.91
N ALA A 113 -2.55 -18.07 17.20
CA ALA A 113 -1.64 -18.05 16.06
C ALA A 113 -2.25 -17.26 14.89
N PRO A 114 -1.46 -16.41 14.20
CA PRO A 114 -1.94 -15.65 13.06
C PRO A 114 -2.27 -16.59 11.90
N ALA A 115 -3.30 -16.24 11.13
CA ALA A 115 -3.86 -17.12 10.10
C ALA A 115 -3.80 -16.51 8.70
N TRP A 116 -3.28 -17.27 7.74
CA TRP A 116 -3.25 -16.85 6.33
C TRP A 116 -4.65 -16.94 5.72
N ARG A 117 -4.99 -15.93 4.93
CA ARG A 117 -6.20 -15.85 4.12
C ARG A 117 -5.84 -15.31 2.76
N GLY A 118 -6.40 -15.89 1.72
CA GLY A 118 -6.02 -15.55 0.36
C GLY A 118 -7.18 -15.46 -0.59
N SER A 119 -6.98 -14.68 -1.64
CA SER A 119 -7.94 -14.47 -2.74
C SER A 119 -8.30 -15.77 -3.46
N GLU A 120 -7.49 -16.83 -3.30
CA GLU A 120 -7.75 -18.15 -3.83
C GLU A 120 -8.79 -18.96 -3.08
N SER A 121 -9.18 -18.55 -1.87
CA SER A 121 -10.34 -19.17 -1.22
C SER A 121 -11.66 -18.89 -1.96
N VAL A 122 -11.64 -17.99 -2.94
CA VAL A 122 -12.78 -17.59 -3.79
C VAL A 122 -12.63 -18.18 -5.21
N THR A 123 -11.79 -19.21 -5.40
CA THR A 123 -11.33 -19.75 -6.71
C THR A 123 -12.41 -20.13 -7.71
N ASP A 124 -13.62 -20.48 -7.28
CA ASP A 124 -14.68 -20.92 -8.20
C ASP A 124 -15.38 -19.78 -8.94
N ASP A 125 -15.09 -18.53 -8.58
CA ASP A 125 -15.75 -17.37 -9.15
C ASP A 125 -14.85 -16.63 -10.15
N HIS A 126 -14.81 -17.15 -11.39
CA HIS A 126 -14.10 -16.54 -12.54
C HIS A 126 -14.42 -15.05 -12.75
N ARG A 127 -15.49 -14.52 -12.15
CA ARG A 127 -15.84 -13.09 -12.17
C ARG A 127 -14.74 -12.18 -11.60
N TYR A 128 -13.84 -12.71 -10.78
CA TYR A 128 -12.74 -11.94 -10.19
C TYR A 128 -11.43 -12.01 -10.98
N TYR A 129 -11.37 -12.72 -12.11
CA TYR A 129 -10.14 -12.82 -12.89
C TYR A 129 -10.12 -11.77 -13.99
N GLU A 130 -9.29 -10.75 -13.80
CA GLU A 130 -9.17 -9.65 -14.74
C GLU A 130 -7.84 -9.73 -15.52
N PRO A 131 -7.88 -9.61 -16.86
CA PRO A 131 -6.66 -9.60 -17.66
C PRO A 131 -5.92 -8.27 -17.50
N VAL A 132 -4.61 -8.31 -17.25
CA VAL A 132 -3.78 -7.10 -17.09
C VAL A 132 -3.57 -6.39 -18.42
N GLN A 133 -3.12 -7.12 -19.44
CA GLN A 133 -2.99 -6.61 -20.81
C GLN A 133 -3.25 -7.74 -21.79
N TRP A 134 -4.10 -7.48 -22.78
CA TRP A 134 -4.59 -8.48 -23.75
C TRP A 134 -5.28 -9.67 -23.05
N ARG A 135 -6.33 -10.24 -23.66
CA ARG A 135 -7.23 -11.18 -22.95
C ARG A 135 -6.59 -12.52 -22.54
N THR A 136 -5.37 -12.84 -22.99
CA THR A 136 -4.95 -14.24 -23.08
C THR A 136 -3.78 -14.65 -22.17
N TYR A 137 -3.04 -13.73 -21.54
CA TYR A 137 -1.73 -14.09 -20.96
C TYR A 137 -1.64 -13.97 -19.43
N ALA A 138 -1.84 -12.78 -18.86
CA ALA A 138 -1.71 -12.56 -17.42
C ALA A 138 -3.04 -12.09 -16.83
N HIS A 139 -3.53 -12.85 -15.84
CA HIS A 139 -4.71 -12.49 -15.07
C HIS A 139 -4.32 -12.12 -13.64
N VAL A 140 -5.14 -11.28 -13.03
CA VAL A 140 -5.04 -10.90 -11.62
C VAL A 140 -6.36 -11.23 -10.97
N CYS A 141 -6.32 -11.91 -9.82
CA CYS A 141 -7.50 -12.10 -9.00
C CYS A 141 -7.80 -10.81 -8.23
N THR A 142 -8.95 -10.19 -8.53
CA THR A 142 -9.43 -8.95 -7.89
C THR A 142 -10.34 -9.21 -6.70
N ALA A 143 -10.50 -10.48 -6.30
CA ALA A 143 -11.27 -10.87 -5.13
C ALA A 143 -10.69 -10.21 -3.86
N PRO A 144 -11.52 -9.51 -3.05
CA PRO A 144 -11.02 -8.81 -1.88
C PRO A 144 -10.68 -9.78 -0.75
N VAL A 145 -9.44 -9.69 -0.25
CA VAL A 145 -9.03 -10.37 0.98
C VAL A 145 -9.25 -9.41 2.13
N LYS A 146 -10.35 -9.59 2.86
CA LYS A 146 -10.72 -8.74 4.01
C LYS A 146 -11.16 -9.60 5.18
N TYR A 147 -11.11 -9.04 6.38
CA TYR A 147 -11.74 -9.60 7.58
C TYR A 147 -13.19 -10.04 7.31
N ASP A 148 -13.52 -11.27 7.71
CA ASP A 148 -14.88 -11.81 7.77
C ASP A 148 -15.28 -12.00 9.24
N PRO A 149 -16.36 -11.35 9.71
CA PRO A 149 -16.89 -11.56 11.06
C PRO A 149 -17.23 -13.02 11.39
N ARG A 150 -17.38 -13.89 10.40
CA ARG A 150 -17.64 -15.31 10.62
C ARG A 150 -16.40 -16.13 10.95
N TRP A 151 -15.21 -15.52 10.99
CA TRP A 151 -13.99 -16.21 11.41
C TRP A 151 -13.95 -16.55 12.90
N HIS A 152 -14.87 -16.03 13.71
CA HIS A 152 -15.05 -16.43 15.10
C HIS A 152 -15.20 -17.95 15.21
N ARG A 153 -14.51 -18.54 16.19
CA ARG A 153 -14.56 -19.98 16.43
C ARG A 153 -15.99 -20.33 16.82
N SER A 154 -16.57 -21.31 16.13
CA SER A 154 -17.84 -21.92 16.53
C SER A 154 -17.66 -22.50 17.93
N GLY A 155 -18.28 -21.88 18.94
CA GLY A 155 -18.16 -22.27 20.35
C GLY A 155 -17.69 -21.16 21.30
N ASP A 156 -17.31 -19.99 20.80
CA ASP A 156 -16.97 -18.83 21.64
C ASP A 156 -18.21 -17.98 21.93
N ASP A 157 -18.43 -17.65 23.20
CA ASP A 157 -19.64 -17.04 23.76
C ASP A 157 -19.78 -15.58 23.36
N GLY A 158 -20.25 -15.31 22.13
CA GLY A 158 -20.61 -13.97 21.66
C GLY A 158 -19.46 -12.96 21.57
N SER A 159 -18.22 -13.35 21.91
CA SER A 159 -17.04 -12.48 21.96
C SER A 159 -16.68 -11.98 20.56
N ARG A 160 -16.85 -10.67 20.34
CA ARG A 160 -16.43 -10.00 19.11
C ARG A 160 -14.92 -9.81 19.10
N ALA A 161 -14.31 -10.18 17.98
CA ALA A 161 -12.90 -9.95 17.70
C ALA A 161 -12.71 -9.24 16.35
N ALA A 162 -11.75 -8.32 16.33
CA ALA A 162 -11.29 -7.68 15.09
C ALA A 162 -10.07 -8.43 14.56
N TYR A 163 -9.81 -8.34 13.26
CA TYR A 163 -8.63 -8.95 12.66
C TYR A 163 -7.85 -7.89 11.90
N VAL A 164 -6.55 -7.81 12.19
CA VAL A 164 -5.61 -6.86 11.59
C VAL A 164 -4.60 -7.59 10.73
N VAL A 165 -4.17 -6.94 9.66
CA VAL A 165 -3.15 -7.50 8.77
C VAL A 165 -1.78 -7.32 9.42
N THR A 166 -1.02 -8.41 9.53
CA THR A 166 0.35 -8.47 10.07
C THR A 166 1.33 -9.11 9.08
N GLY A 167 0.86 -9.50 7.90
CA GLY A 167 1.72 -10.00 6.84
C GLY A 167 1.02 -10.08 5.50
N ALA A 168 1.81 -10.27 4.45
CA ALA A 168 1.32 -10.38 3.09
C ALA A 168 2.24 -11.24 2.22
N GLN A 169 1.67 -11.85 1.20
CA GLN A 169 2.39 -12.66 0.23
C GLN A 169 1.68 -12.57 -1.12
N LEU A 170 2.46 -12.41 -2.19
CA LEU A 170 2.00 -12.61 -3.55
C LEU A 170 2.28 -14.05 -3.96
N HIS A 171 1.41 -14.65 -4.73
CA HIS A 171 1.69 -15.94 -5.35
C HIS A 171 0.96 -16.07 -6.67
N VAL A 172 1.40 -16.99 -7.51
CA VAL A 172 0.82 -17.23 -8.82
C VAL A 172 0.31 -18.65 -8.85
N MET A 173 -0.90 -18.82 -9.36
CA MET A 173 -1.46 -20.14 -9.62
C MET A 173 -1.75 -20.30 -11.10
N ALA A 174 -1.64 -21.53 -11.57
CA ALA A 174 -2.11 -21.91 -12.90
C ALA A 174 -3.63 -22.04 -12.83
N HIS A 175 -4.32 -21.41 -13.78
CA HIS A 175 -5.76 -21.51 -13.95
C HIS A 175 -6.03 -21.76 -15.43
N ASP A 176 -6.52 -22.95 -15.75
CA ASP A 176 -6.66 -23.46 -17.13
C ASP A 176 -5.34 -23.32 -17.93
N SER A 177 -5.34 -22.51 -18.99
CA SER A 177 -4.18 -22.22 -19.83
C SER A 177 -3.45 -20.92 -19.48
N THR A 178 -3.79 -20.29 -18.34
CA THR A 178 -3.28 -18.97 -17.96
C THR A 178 -2.69 -18.98 -16.55
N THR A 179 -1.96 -17.92 -16.20
CA THR A 179 -1.48 -17.70 -14.83
C THR A 179 -2.22 -16.55 -14.19
N VAL A 180 -2.65 -16.77 -12.95
CA VAL A 180 -3.40 -15.78 -12.14
C VAL A 180 -2.53 -15.35 -10.97
N LEU A 181 -2.37 -14.04 -10.79
CA LEU A 181 -1.74 -13.46 -9.62
C LEU A 181 -2.76 -13.36 -8.48
N HIS A 182 -2.41 -13.92 -7.32
CA HIS A 182 -3.22 -13.92 -6.12
C HIS A 182 -2.51 -13.20 -4.96
N LEU A 183 -3.33 -12.59 -4.10
CA LEU A 183 -2.90 -11.96 -2.86
C LEU A 183 -3.28 -12.85 -1.67
N ARG A 184 -2.34 -13.00 -0.73
CA ARG A 184 -2.55 -13.57 0.60
C ARG A 184 -2.20 -12.55 1.66
N LEU A 185 -3.00 -12.49 2.71
CA LEU A 185 -2.78 -11.67 3.89
C LEU A 185 -2.74 -12.56 5.13
N LEU A 186 -1.83 -12.25 6.03
CA LEU A 186 -1.74 -12.86 7.34
C LEU A 186 -2.51 -11.99 8.32
N TYR A 187 -3.45 -12.58 9.05
CA TYR A 187 -4.28 -11.89 10.02
C TYR A 187 -3.91 -12.28 11.45
N SER A 188 -3.78 -11.28 12.32
CA SER A 188 -3.73 -11.46 13.77
C SER A 188 -5.08 -11.06 14.36
N GLU A 189 -5.59 -11.88 15.28
CA GLU A 189 -6.86 -11.65 15.98
C GLU A 189 -6.68 -10.67 17.14
N LEU A 190 -7.66 -9.81 17.35
CA LEU A 190 -7.78 -8.89 18.48
C LEU A 190 -9.14 -9.12 19.17
N PRO A 191 -9.19 -10.07 20.13
CA PRO A 191 -10.37 -10.30 20.96
C PRO A 191 -10.82 -9.06 21.71
N GLY A 192 -12.13 -8.88 21.87
CA GLY A 192 -12.71 -7.75 22.58
C GLY A 192 -12.68 -6.44 21.79
N TYR A 193 -12.26 -6.45 20.52
CA TYR A 193 -12.31 -5.28 19.63
C TYR A 193 -13.28 -5.50 18.48
N ALA A 194 -13.87 -4.41 18.01
CA ALA A 194 -14.73 -4.39 16.84
C ALA A 194 -14.31 -3.30 15.85
N VAL A 195 -14.59 -3.53 14.57
CA VAL A 195 -14.41 -2.54 13.51
C VAL A 195 -15.51 -1.49 13.62
N VAL A 196 -15.14 -0.25 13.94
CA VAL A 196 -16.09 0.88 14.06
C VAL A 196 -16.30 1.56 12.71
N GLN A 197 -15.19 1.79 11.99
CA GLN A 197 -15.21 2.49 10.72
C GLN A 197 -14.22 1.83 9.78
N SER A 198 -14.55 1.75 8.49
CA SER A 198 -13.62 1.26 7.47
C SER A 198 -13.66 2.08 6.19
N ARG A 199 -12.51 2.15 5.51
CA ARG A 199 -12.31 2.93 4.29
C ARG A 199 -11.34 2.20 3.36
N TRP A 200 -11.61 2.24 2.06
CA TRP A 200 -10.66 1.73 1.05
C TRP A 200 -9.74 2.87 0.60
N GLY A 201 -8.44 2.67 0.73
CA GLY A 201 -7.41 3.50 0.12
C GLY A 201 -7.00 2.94 -1.23
N ARG A 202 -6.80 3.83 -2.21
CA ARG A 202 -6.32 3.49 -3.55
C ARG A 202 -4.98 4.15 -3.82
N GLY A 203 -4.13 3.42 -4.51
CA GLY A 203 -2.89 3.95 -5.07
C GLY A 203 -3.18 4.95 -6.19
N THR A 204 -3.22 6.24 -5.86
CA THR A 204 -2.96 7.35 -6.79
C THR A 204 -2.50 8.52 -5.94
N ALA A 205 -1.38 9.16 -6.31
CA ALA A 205 -0.73 10.26 -5.60
C ALA A 205 -1.70 11.11 -4.78
N ARG A 206 -1.39 11.31 -3.49
CA ARG A 206 -2.08 12.23 -2.58
C ARG A 206 -2.38 13.53 -3.32
N ARG A 207 -3.60 13.67 -3.85
CA ARG A 207 -4.15 15.00 -4.10
C ARG A 207 -4.36 15.56 -2.71
N ALA A 208 -3.47 16.46 -2.31
CA ALA A 208 -3.71 17.32 -1.16
C ALA A 208 -5.15 17.80 -1.25
N SER A 209 -5.96 17.44 -0.26
CA SER A 209 -7.35 17.85 -0.18
C SER A 209 -7.39 19.38 -0.08
N GLY A 210 -7.79 20.02 -1.18
CA GLY A 210 -7.81 21.47 -1.30
C GLY A 210 -8.67 21.91 -2.49
N LYS A 211 -9.98 21.69 -2.36
CA LYS A 211 -11.10 22.38 -3.03
C LYS A 211 -11.40 22.07 -4.51
N TRP A 212 -12.67 21.69 -4.70
CA TRP A 212 -13.51 21.65 -5.88
C TRP A 212 -13.47 22.96 -6.70
N SER A 213 -13.33 22.89 -8.03
CA SER A 213 -14.42 23.16 -8.99
C SER A 213 -13.97 23.37 -10.44
N SER A 214 -14.90 22.98 -11.32
CA SER A 214 -15.15 23.36 -12.72
C SER A 214 -14.08 23.15 -13.78
N SER A 215 -14.43 22.22 -14.67
CA SER A 215 -14.23 22.29 -16.12
C SER A 215 -14.10 23.72 -16.68
N SER A 216 -13.05 23.95 -17.47
CA SER A 216 -13.14 24.78 -18.66
C SER A 216 -12.16 24.28 -19.71
N PHE A 217 -12.75 23.94 -20.83
CA PHE A 217 -12.17 23.55 -22.10
C PHE A 217 -11.77 24.83 -22.84
N LEU A 218 -10.83 24.69 -23.80
CA LEU A 218 -10.39 25.70 -24.79
C LEU A 218 -9.44 26.77 -24.21
N SER A 219 -8.34 27.21 -24.84
CA SER A 219 -7.91 27.15 -26.23
C SER A 219 -6.45 27.63 -26.31
N MET A 220 -5.61 27.00 -27.14
CA MET A 220 -4.34 27.57 -27.62
C MET A 220 -4.63 28.53 -28.78
N PRO A 221 -4.02 29.72 -28.84
CA PRO A 221 -3.71 30.34 -30.11
C PRO A 221 -2.22 30.18 -30.42
N PHE A 222 -1.98 29.64 -31.61
CA PHE A 222 -0.73 29.81 -32.35
C PHE A 222 -0.62 31.28 -32.81
N SER A 223 0.60 31.81 -32.81
CA SER A 223 1.16 32.87 -33.68
C SER A 223 2.57 33.13 -33.11
N GLY A 224 3.67 33.08 -33.85
CA GLY A 224 3.94 33.77 -35.11
C GLY A 224 5.04 34.80 -34.81
N SER A 225 6.22 34.60 -35.39
CA SER A 225 7.51 35.23 -35.11
C SER A 225 7.58 36.77 -35.29
N SER A 226 8.44 37.46 -34.50
CA SER A 226 9.56 38.34 -34.93
C SER A 226 9.83 39.60 -34.05
N SER A 227 11.06 39.68 -33.54
CA SER A 227 11.99 40.83 -33.33
C SER A 227 11.62 42.19 -32.67
N SER A 228 12.54 42.60 -31.78
CA SER A 228 13.11 43.95 -31.49
C SER A 228 12.60 44.79 -30.30
N SER A 229 13.47 44.86 -29.27
CA SER A 229 13.93 46.00 -28.43
C SER A 229 13.00 47.17 -28.04
N SER A 230 12.80 47.41 -26.74
CA SER A 230 13.59 48.36 -25.91
C SER A 230 12.93 48.72 -24.55
N SER A 231 13.78 48.80 -23.51
CA SER A 231 13.74 49.59 -22.26
C SER A 231 12.46 49.77 -21.41
N GLY A 232 12.59 49.44 -20.11
CA GLY A 232 11.77 50.02 -19.02
C GLY A 232 11.78 49.16 -17.75
N GLY A 233 12.33 49.67 -16.65
CA GLY A 233 12.73 48.89 -15.46
C GLY A 233 11.61 48.40 -14.54
N GLY A 234 11.93 47.43 -13.67
CA GLY A 234 11.04 46.96 -12.61
C GLY A 234 11.47 45.67 -11.90
N GLN A 235 12.19 45.82 -10.78
CA GLN A 235 12.33 44.91 -9.63
C GLN A 235 12.49 43.38 -9.83
N LYS A 236 13.71 42.90 -9.50
CA LYS A 236 14.00 41.50 -9.14
C LYS A 236 13.14 41.06 -7.95
N ARG A 237 12.17 40.18 -8.17
CA ARG A 237 11.44 39.44 -7.13
C ARG A 237 12.06 38.04 -7.02
N GLY A 238 12.78 37.80 -5.92
CA GLY A 238 13.33 36.48 -5.60
C GLY A 238 12.21 35.43 -5.42
N PRO A 239 12.49 34.14 -5.67
CA PRO A 239 11.49 33.10 -5.52
C PRO A 239 11.02 32.99 -4.05
N PRO A 240 9.75 32.65 -3.79
CA PRO A 240 9.20 32.58 -2.45
C PRO A 240 9.84 31.45 -1.66
N LEU A 241 10.07 31.72 -0.37
CA LEU A 241 10.60 30.79 0.62
C LEU A 241 9.82 29.48 0.60
N VAL A 242 10.47 28.43 0.09
CA VAL A 242 10.04 27.05 0.29
C VAL A 242 10.13 26.77 1.78
N VAL A 243 8.99 26.61 2.44
CA VAL A 243 8.92 26.00 3.76
C VAL A 243 9.52 24.61 3.63
N ALA A 244 10.79 24.50 4.03
CA ALA A 244 11.52 23.25 4.02
C ALA A 244 10.84 22.32 5.05
N SER A 245 10.06 21.36 4.56
CA SER A 245 9.72 20.18 5.33
C SER A 245 11.02 19.42 5.57
N ILE A 246 11.63 19.63 6.73
CA ILE A 246 12.81 18.90 7.20
C ILE A 246 12.38 17.45 7.50
N ASN A 247 12.33 16.62 6.46
CA ASN A 247 12.54 15.19 6.59
C ASN A 247 14.00 14.94 6.20
N SER A 248 14.88 15.07 7.19
CA SER A 248 16.28 14.68 7.06
C SER A 248 16.36 13.18 6.77
N GLY A 249 16.90 12.82 5.59
CA GLY A 249 17.27 11.43 5.28
C GLY A 249 16.78 10.83 3.97
N VAL A 250 16.22 11.59 3.02
CA VAL A 250 15.84 11.02 1.70
C VAL A 250 16.61 11.72 0.58
N PHE A 251 17.58 11.02 0.00
CA PHE A 251 18.07 11.36 -1.35
C PHE A 251 16.86 11.39 -2.29
N ALA A 252 16.52 12.57 -2.81
CA ALA A 252 15.40 12.76 -3.74
C ALA A 252 15.64 12.11 -5.13
N GLY A 253 16.79 11.47 -5.35
CA GLY A 253 17.08 10.68 -6.52
C GLY A 253 17.62 9.32 -6.08
N GLY A 254 16.78 8.28 -6.17
CA GLY A 254 17.28 6.91 -6.19
C GLY A 254 18.27 6.72 -7.36
N PRO A 255 19.16 5.72 -7.29
CA PRO A 255 20.12 5.47 -8.35
C PRO A 255 19.43 5.35 -9.71
N PRO A 256 20.04 5.89 -10.80
CA PRO A 256 19.42 5.91 -12.11
C PRO A 256 19.03 4.48 -12.53
N VAL A 257 17.72 4.27 -12.63
CA VAL A 257 17.14 2.99 -13.02
C VAL A 257 17.55 2.70 -14.47
N PRO A 258 18.14 1.53 -14.78
CA PRO A 258 18.52 1.20 -16.16
C PRO A 258 17.34 1.38 -17.12
N VAL A 259 17.58 1.90 -18.32
CA VAL A 259 16.54 2.25 -19.32
C VAL A 259 15.60 1.06 -19.63
N GLY A 260 16.06 -0.18 -19.49
CA GLY A 260 15.23 -1.39 -19.63
C GLY A 260 14.24 -1.65 -18.49
N ALA A 261 14.53 -1.19 -17.27
CA ALA A 261 13.67 -1.35 -16.09
C ALA A 261 12.43 -0.44 -16.11
N GLN A 262 12.42 0.59 -16.96
CA GLN A 262 11.22 1.41 -17.22
C GLN A 262 10.12 0.64 -17.97
N LYS A 263 10.47 -0.45 -18.70
CA LYS A 263 9.49 -1.20 -19.50
C LYS A 263 8.46 -1.96 -18.67
N LEU A 264 8.76 -2.34 -17.43
CA LEU A 264 7.83 -3.11 -16.59
C LEU A 264 6.98 -2.24 -15.65
N LEU A 265 7.43 -1.02 -15.34
CA LEU A 265 6.63 -0.01 -14.62
C LEU A 265 5.33 0.36 -15.36
N LYS A 266 5.23 0.08 -16.66
CA LYS A 266 4.00 0.28 -17.42
C LYS A 266 2.90 -0.73 -17.07
N PHE A 267 3.23 -1.83 -16.38
CA PHE A 267 2.28 -2.87 -15.98
C PHE A 267 1.95 -2.88 -14.49
N VAL A 268 2.68 -2.12 -13.66
CA VAL A 268 2.51 -2.16 -12.19
C VAL A 268 2.44 -0.73 -11.67
N ASP A 269 1.41 -0.44 -10.87
CA ASP A 269 1.37 0.75 -10.05
C ASP A 269 2.11 0.51 -8.74
N THR A 270 3.23 1.22 -8.56
CA THR A 270 4.10 1.14 -7.37
C THR A 270 3.77 2.23 -6.33
N SER A 271 2.63 2.91 -6.49
CA SER A 271 2.19 3.92 -5.54
C SER A 271 1.94 3.33 -4.14
N GLN A 272 2.24 4.14 -3.12
CA GLN A 272 2.08 3.73 -1.73
C GLN A 272 0.66 4.00 -1.26
N VAL A 273 0.01 2.98 -0.71
CA VAL A 273 -1.31 3.10 -0.11
C VAL A 273 -1.15 3.08 1.40
N THR A 274 -1.21 4.26 2.03
CA THR A 274 -0.92 4.45 3.45
C THR A 274 -2.01 5.30 4.09
N MET A 275 -2.33 5.01 5.35
CA MET A 275 -3.11 5.91 6.21
C MET A 275 -2.39 6.05 7.55
N GLY A 276 -2.49 7.21 8.19
CA GLY A 276 -1.82 7.43 9.47
C GLY A 276 -2.17 8.76 10.11
N PRO A 277 -1.24 9.40 10.84
CA PRO A 277 -1.52 10.59 11.65
C PRO A 277 -2.16 11.79 10.92
N HIS A 278 -1.91 11.92 9.61
CA HIS A 278 -2.48 13.00 8.79
C HIS A 278 -3.90 12.70 8.30
N ASP A 279 -4.38 11.46 8.49
CA ASP A 279 -5.70 11.00 8.11
C ASP A 279 -6.54 10.87 9.37
N SER A 280 -7.35 11.88 9.69
CA SER A 280 -8.20 11.87 10.89
C SER A 280 -9.03 10.56 10.99
N PRO A 281 -9.05 9.89 12.16
CA PRO A 281 -8.53 10.32 13.47
C PRO A 281 -7.06 9.93 13.77
N GLY A 282 -6.32 9.40 12.81
CA GLY A 282 -4.87 9.24 12.88
C GLY A 282 -4.35 7.83 13.21
N TYR A 283 -5.23 6.89 13.57
CA TYR A 283 -4.87 5.54 14.05
C TYR A 283 -5.44 4.40 13.19
N TRP A 284 -5.27 4.52 11.87
CA TRP A 284 -5.80 3.57 10.89
C TRP A 284 -4.98 2.28 10.78
N LEU A 285 -5.67 1.15 10.72
CA LEU A 285 -5.08 -0.19 10.61
C LEU A 285 -5.52 -0.90 9.35
N ALA A 286 -4.60 -1.56 8.65
CA ALA A 286 -4.95 -2.42 7.53
C ALA A 286 -5.71 -3.65 8.04
N THR A 287 -6.89 -3.89 7.46
CA THR A 287 -7.82 -5.00 7.78
C THR A 287 -8.22 -5.79 6.53
N GLY A 288 -7.60 -5.46 5.40
CA GLY A 288 -7.78 -6.15 4.14
C GLY A 288 -7.06 -5.44 3.00
N ALA A 289 -6.98 -6.11 1.86
CA ALA A 289 -6.47 -5.57 0.63
C ALA A 289 -6.98 -6.38 -0.57
N ARG A 290 -6.85 -5.82 -1.75
CA ARG A 290 -7.13 -6.50 -3.01
C ARG A 290 -6.21 -5.99 -4.10
N LEU A 291 -5.94 -6.85 -5.07
CA LEU A 291 -5.36 -6.43 -6.34
C LEU A 291 -6.48 -5.91 -7.25
N ASP A 292 -6.11 -5.04 -8.19
CA ASP A 292 -7.04 -4.43 -9.13
C ASP A 292 -6.30 -4.11 -10.44
N VAL A 293 -7.00 -4.06 -11.57
CA VAL A 293 -6.40 -3.73 -12.88
C VAL A 293 -6.88 -2.34 -13.33
N ASP A 294 -6.07 -1.31 -13.09
CA ASP A 294 -6.37 0.06 -13.53
C ASP A 294 -5.64 0.38 -14.83
N LYS A 295 -6.36 0.62 -15.92
CA LYS A 295 -5.78 1.02 -17.22
C LYS A 295 -4.66 0.09 -17.69
N GLY A 296 -4.84 -1.21 -17.45
CA GLY A 296 -3.88 -2.25 -17.78
C GLY A 296 -2.63 -2.32 -16.90
N LYS A 297 -2.71 -1.78 -15.68
CA LYS A 297 -1.71 -1.89 -14.63
C LYS A 297 -2.25 -2.64 -13.43
N ILE A 298 -1.44 -3.53 -12.87
CA ILE A 298 -1.66 -4.16 -11.58
C ILE A 298 -1.53 -3.08 -10.51
N SER A 299 -2.59 -2.86 -9.75
CA SER A 299 -2.67 -1.88 -8.67
C SER A 299 -3.10 -2.55 -7.38
N LEU A 300 -2.88 -1.87 -6.25
CA LEU A 300 -3.21 -2.37 -4.92
C LEU A 300 -4.18 -1.42 -4.25
N HIS A 301 -5.25 -1.97 -3.66
CA HIS A 301 -6.16 -1.23 -2.79
C HIS A 301 -6.08 -1.84 -1.40
N VAL A 302 -6.07 -1.00 -0.38
CA VAL A 302 -5.95 -1.43 1.02
C VAL A 302 -7.18 -0.97 1.78
N LYS A 303 -7.79 -1.87 2.55
CA LYS A 303 -8.88 -1.54 3.45
C LYS A 303 -8.30 -1.18 4.82
N PHE A 304 -8.49 0.05 5.22
CA PHE A 304 -8.14 0.55 6.53
C PHE A 304 -9.37 0.62 7.43
N SER A 305 -9.19 0.30 8.71
CA SER A 305 -10.26 0.36 9.70
C SER A 305 -9.78 0.98 11.01
N LEU A 306 -10.72 1.59 11.72
CA LEU A 306 -10.59 1.98 13.12
C LEU A 306 -11.20 0.90 13.99
N LEU A 307 -10.50 0.56 15.07
CA LEU A 307 -10.92 -0.45 16.03
C LEU A 307 -11.22 0.22 17.36
N ALA A 308 -12.28 -0.23 18.02
CA ALA A 308 -12.60 0.16 19.39
C ALA A 308 -12.95 -1.09 20.20
N PRO A 309 -12.83 -1.03 21.55
CA PRO A 309 -13.31 -2.10 22.41
C PRO A 309 -14.80 -2.38 22.12
N SER A 310 -15.16 -3.65 21.93
CA SER A 310 -16.55 -4.05 21.82
C SER A 310 -17.19 -3.92 23.20
N PRO A 311 -18.41 -3.36 23.33
CA PRO A 311 -19.16 -3.49 24.56
C PRO A 311 -19.39 -4.98 24.85
N SER A 312 -19.17 -5.36 26.11
CA SER A 312 -19.51 -6.66 26.69
C SER A 312 -21.02 -6.84 26.78
#